data_AF-A0A1Q7KZH9-F1
#
_entry.id   AF-A0A1Q7KZH9-F1
#
_cell.length_a   1.000
_cell.length_b   1.000
_cell.length_c   1.000
_cell.angle_alpha   90.00
_cell.angle_beta   90.00
_cell.angle_gamma   90.00
#
_symmetry.space_group_name_H-M   'P 1'
#
loop_
_entity.id
_entity.type
_entity.pdbx_description
1 polymer ?
#
loop_
_entity_poly.entity_id
_entity_poly.type
_entity_poly.pdbx_seq_one_letter_code
_entity_poly.pdbx_strand_id
1 'polypeptide(L)'
;MDPILKIKYTLDALFGTGVSRYLPRDIRITHSKRTGRIQHVYQNDTLLSTLRTDGGLAITPHFAQILMKSKKFRENCLEVDDESRSFIEDGKSVFCKHVKWCGKNVLIGSDVPVLHNGLVIAVGKAVLSSNMIRSLKRGVAVRVRDSLKSPE
;
A
#
# COMPACT_ATOMS: atom_id res chain seq x y z
N MET A 1 10.46 -1.78 -23.08
CA MET A 1 10.92 -1.39 -21.73
C MET A 1 11.05 -2.66 -20.90
N ASP A 2 12.19 -2.86 -20.25
CA ASP A 2 12.41 -3.99 -19.32
C ASP A 2 11.29 -4.03 -18.25
N PRO A 3 10.59 -5.16 -18.06
CA PRO A 3 9.53 -5.30 -17.05
C PRO A 3 9.98 -4.91 -15.64
N ILE A 4 11.20 -5.26 -15.23
CA ILE A 4 11.73 -4.94 -13.90
C ILE A 4 11.90 -3.43 -13.77
N LEU A 5 12.53 -2.80 -14.76
CA LEU A 5 12.69 -1.35 -14.80
C LEU A 5 11.34 -0.62 -14.76
N LYS A 6 10.32 -1.14 -15.45
CA LYS A 6 8.95 -0.61 -15.38
C LYS A 6 8.41 -0.64 -13.95
N ILE A 7 8.54 -1.76 -13.23
CA ILE A 7 8.13 -1.86 -11.81
C ILE A 7 8.87 -0.84 -10.95
N LYS A 8 10.19 -0.71 -11.12
CA LYS A 8 11.00 0.25 -10.36
C LYS A 8 10.51 1.68 -10.56
N TYR A 9 10.29 2.10 -11.80
CA TYR A 9 9.77 3.44 -12.10
C TYR A 9 8.35 3.65 -11.56
N THR A 10 7.49 2.64 -11.63
CA THR A 10 6.14 2.73 -11.04
C THR A 10 6.21 2.91 -9.53
N LEU A 11 7.09 2.18 -8.82
CA LEU A 11 7.27 2.34 -7.37
C LEU A 11 7.75 3.75 -7.02
N ASP A 12 8.75 4.25 -7.74
CA ASP A 12 9.29 5.59 -7.48
C ASP A 12 8.28 6.70 -7.80
N ALA A 13 7.45 6.51 -8.82
CA ALA A 13 6.40 7.46 -9.20
C ALA A 13 5.25 7.47 -8.18
N LEU A 14 4.80 6.30 -7.72
CA LEU A 14 3.65 6.19 -6.83
C LEU A 14 3.99 6.46 -5.37
N PHE A 15 5.19 6.07 -4.92
CA PHE A 15 5.54 6.09 -3.50
C PHE A 15 6.76 6.97 -3.18
N GLY A 16 7.41 7.55 -4.20
CA GLY A 16 8.50 8.52 -4.07
C GLY A 16 9.86 7.98 -4.50
N THR A 17 10.70 8.87 -5.05
CA THR A 17 11.99 8.53 -5.66
C THR A 17 12.92 7.79 -4.71
N GLY A 18 13.36 6.60 -5.10
CA GLY A 18 14.29 5.75 -4.35
C GLY A 18 13.61 4.67 -3.52
N VAL A 19 12.27 4.61 -3.49
CA VAL A 19 11.52 3.48 -2.91
C VAL A 19 11.82 2.19 -3.66
N SER A 20 12.01 2.26 -4.98
CA SER A 20 12.31 1.11 -5.82
C SER A 20 13.60 0.36 -5.45
N ARG A 21 14.51 0.98 -4.70
CA ARG A 21 15.74 0.34 -4.19
C ARG A 21 15.47 -0.80 -3.22
N TYR A 22 14.29 -0.81 -2.60
CA TYR A 22 13.85 -1.85 -1.67
C TYR A 22 13.02 -2.95 -2.33
N LEU A 23 12.77 -2.86 -3.65
CA LEU A 23 12.23 -3.98 -4.40
C LEU A 23 13.21 -5.17 -4.30
N PRO A 24 12.76 -6.37 -3.92
CA PRO A 24 13.62 -7.55 -3.91
C PRO A 24 14.28 -7.79 -5.27
N ARG A 25 15.46 -8.42 -5.28
CA ARG A 25 16.21 -8.67 -6.51
C ARG A 25 15.65 -9.86 -7.28
N ASP A 26 15.14 -10.84 -6.54
CA ASP A 26 14.61 -12.13 -6.95
C ASP A 26 13.09 -12.07 -7.18
N ILE A 27 12.65 -11.17 -8.08
CA ILE A 27 11.22 -11.05 -8.40
C ILE A 27 10.83 -11.86 -9.63
N ARG A 28 9.65 -12.48 -9.54
CA ARG A 28 8.98 -13.14 -10.67
C ARG A 28 7.78 -12.30 -11.09
N ILE A 29 7.73 -11.99 -12.38
CA ILE A 29 6.65 -11.17 -12.97
C ILE A 29 5.75 -12.09 -13.80
N THR A 30 4.44 -12.01 -13.58
CA THR A 30 3.46 -12.70 -14.43
C THR A 30 2.68 -11.70 -15.28
N HIS A 31 2.19 -12.21 -16.41
CA HIS A 31 1.46 -11.42 -17.39
C HIS A 31 0.03 -11.92 -17.53
N SER A 32 -0.89 -10.99 -17.75
CA SER A 32 -2.29 -11.28 -18.05
C SER A 32 -2.37 -12.09 -19.35
N LYS A 33 -2.94 -13.30 -19.28
CA LYS A 33 -3.15 -14.17 -20.46
C LYS A 33 -3.96 -13.47 -21.57
N ARG A 34 -4.91 -12.59 -21.20
CA ARG A 34 -5.79 -11.89 -22.14
C ARG A 34 -5.13 -10.71 -22.84
N THR A 35 -4.26 -9.96 -22.14
CA THR A 35 -3.77 -8.66 -22.63
C THR A 35 -2.25 -8.58 -22.78
N GLY A 36 -1.51 -9.60 -22.31
CA GLY A 36 -0.05 -9.59 -22.26
C GLY A 36 0.56 -8.59 -21.28
N ARG A 37 -0.25 -7.78 -20.56
CA ARG A 37 0.23 -6.77 -19.62
C ARG A 37 0.76 -7.43 -18.35
N ILE A 38 1.78 -6.82 -17.74
CA ILE A 38 2.24 -7.21 -16.40
C ILE A 38 1.06 -7.14 -15.43
N GLN A 39 0.83 -8.23 -14.71
CA GLN A 39 -0.30 -8.39 -13.80
C GLN A 39 0.16 -8.50 -12.35
N HIS A 40 1.13 -9.35 -12.06
CA HIS A 40 1.57 -9.59 -10.69
C HIS A 40 3.10 -9.60 -10.58
N VAL A 41 3.58 -9.17 -9.41
CA VAL A 41 4.98 -9.26 -9.00
C VAL A 41 5.03 -10.13 -7.76
N TYR A 42 5.83 -11.18 -7.80
CA TYR A 42 6.06 -12.12 -6.71
C TYR A 42 7.51 -12.07 -6.27
N GLN A 43 7.76 -12.39 -5.00
CA GLN A 43 9.05 -12.86 -4.53
C GLN A 43 8.87 -14.32 -4.15
N ASN A 44 9.56 -15.22 -4.85
CA ASN A 44 9.27 -16.66 -4.80
C ASN A 44 7.78 -16.94 -5.13
N ASP A 45 7.02 -17.43 -4.15
CA ASP A 45 5.57 -17.69 -4.26
C ASP A 45 4.71 -16.66 -3.50
N THR A 46 5.33 -15.69 -2.83
CA THR A 46 4.64 -14.64 -2.09
C THR A 46 4.32 -13.47 -3.01
N LEU A 47 3.04 -13.09 -3.09
CA LEU A 47 2.60 -11.93 -3.86
C LEU A 47 3.13 -10.63 -3.21
N LEU A 48 3.85 -9.83 -3.99
CA LEU A 48 4.27 -8.49 -3.56
C LEU A 48 3.27 -7.42 -3.98
N SER A 49 2.86 -7.45 -5.24
CA SER A 49 1.90 -6.46 -5.75
C SER A 49 1.19 -6.93 -7.01
N THR A 50 0.02 -6.34 -7.23
CA THR A 50 -0.73 -6.46 -8.48
C THR A 50 -0.74 -5.12 -9.20
N LEU A 51 -0.38 -5.13 -10.47
CA LEU A 51 -0.45 -3.95 -11.33
C LEU A 51 -1.87 -3.78 -11.82
N ARG A 52 -2.40 -2.58 -11.58
CA ARG A 52 -3.75 -2.21 -11.99
C ARG A 52 -3.72 -1.65 -13.41
N THR A 53 -4.86 -1.75 -14.09
CA THR A 53 -5.03 -1.22 -15.45
C THR A 53 -4.97 0.31 -15.53
N ASP A 54 -5.20 0.99 -14.41
CA ASP A 54 -5.11 2.45 -14.25
C ASP A 54 -3.68 2.94 -13.95
N GLY A 55 -2.68 2.05 -13.96
CA GLY A 55 -1.29 2.38 -13.66
C GLY A 55 -0.95 2.39 -12.17
N GLY A 56 -1.93 2.13 -11.29
CA GLY A 56 -1.69 1.97 -9.85
C GLY A 56 -1.06 0.61 -9.49
N LEU A 57 -0.53 0.54 -8.28
CA LEU A 57 -0.04 -0.71 -7.66
C LEU A 57 -0.90 -1.04 -6.45
N ALA A 58 -1.50 -2.22 -6.46
CA ALA A 58 -2.10 -2.82 -5.27
C ALA A 58 -1.02 -3.65 -4.55
N ILE A 59 -0.35 -3.08 -3.56
CA ILE A 59 0.72 -3.76 -2.81
C ILE A 59 0.14 -4.67 -1.72
N THR A 60 0.87 -5.70 -1.30
CA THR A 60 0.48 -6.54 -0.16
C THR A 60 1.04 -5.96 1.16
N PRO A 61 0.47 -6.32 2.33
CA PRO A 61 1.04 -5.95 3.62
C PRO A 61 2.50 -6.40 3.76
N HIS A 62 2.84 -7.59 3.25
CA HIS A 62 4.22 -8.10 3.23
C HIS A 62 5.15 -7.16 2.44
N PHE A 63 4.75 -6.76 1.23
CA PHE A 63 5.58 -5.86 0.44
C PHE A 63 5.66 -4.46 1.03
N ALA A 64 4.58 -3.96 1.61
CA ALA A 64 4.59 -2.69 2.34
C ALA A 64 5.62 -2.71 3.48
N GLN A 65 5.76 -3.80 4.24
CA GLN A 65 6.80 -3.93 5.27
C GLN A 65 8.23 -3.84 4.70
N ILE A 66 8.46 -4.44 3.52
CA ILE A 66 9.75 -4.33 2.83
C ILE A 66 10.02 -2.86 2.44
N LEU A 67 9.02 -2.19 1.86
CA LEU A 67 9.15 -0.81 1.40
C LEU A 67 9.26 0.21 2.54
N MET A 68 8.77 -0.11 3.74
CA MET A 68 8.89 0.72 4.96
C MET A 68 10.33 1.00 5.38
N LYS A 69 11.32 0.26 4.86
CA LYS A 69 12.74 0.60 4.99
C LYS A 69 13.08 1.96 4.35
N SER A 70 12.26 2.45 3.42
CA SER A 70 12.38 3.80 2.85
C SER A 70 11.64 4.83 3.70
N LYS A 71 12.37 5.86 4.16
CA LYS A 71 11.76 7.03 4.82
C LYS A 71 10.73 7.73 3.93
N LYS A 72 10.94 7.74 2.61
CA LYS A 72 9.99 8.34 1.66
C LYS A 72 8.70 7.53 1.52
N PHE A 73 8.80 6.20 1.63
CA PHE A 73 7.62 5.33 1.56
C PHE A 73 6.65 5.60 2.72
N ARG A 74 7.18 5.91 3.91
CA ARG A 74 6.38 6.25 5.10
C ARG A 74 5.38 7.39 4.83
N GLU A 75 5.71 8.37 3.99
CA GLU A 75 4.81 9.48 3.64
C GLU A 75 3.55 9.06 2.84
N ASN A 76 3.47 7.81 2.39
CA ASN A 76 2.29 7.23 1.74
C ASN A 76 1.44 6.38 2.71
N CYS A 77 1.80 6.37 4.00
CA CYS A 77 1.14 5.56 5.02
C CYS A 77 0.25 6.42 5.92
N LEU A 78 -0.57 5.76 6.74
CA LEU A 78 -1.26 6.38 7.87
C LEU A 78 -1.08 5.52 9.13
N GLU A 79 -1.09 6.15 10.30
CA GLU A 79 -1.01 5.51 11.62
C GLU A 79 -2.38 5.59 12.32
N VAL A 80 -2.82 4.49 12.91
CA VAL A 80 -4.09 4.43 13.65
C VAL A 80 -3.89 4.31 15.16
N ASP A 81 -4.95 4.57 15.90
CA ASP A 81 -5.04 4.29 17.33
C ASP A 81 -5.07 2.78 17.65
N ASP A 82 -5.03 2.45 18.94
CA ASP A 82 -5.08 1.06 19.42
C ASP A 82 -6.50 0.49 19.35
N GLU A 83 -7.51 1.34 19.61
CA GLU A 83 -8.93 0.95 19.64
C GLU A 83 -9.43 0.39 18.31
N SER A 84 -8.92 0.90 17.19
CA SER A 84 -9.32 0.47 15.85
C SER A 84 -8.52 -0.70 15.30
N ARG A 85 -7.42 -1.08 15.95
CA ARG A 85 -6.44 -2.06 15.43
C ARG A 85 -7.09 -3.38 15.04
N SER A 86 -7.82 -4.02 15.96
CA SER A 86 -8.41 -5.35 15.74
C SER A 86 -9.37 -5.35 14.56
N PHE A 87 -10.22 -4.33 14.44
CA PHE A 87 -11.15 -4.19 13.34
C PHE A 87 -10.44 -4.06 11.99
N ILE A 88 -9.33 -3.32 11.94
CA ILE A 88 -8.54 -3.12 10.71
C ILE A 88 -7.82 -4.42 10.33
N GLU A 89 -7.26 -5.14 11.31
CA GLU A 89 -6.69 -6.47 11.11
C GLU A 89 -7.74 -7.48 10.62
N ASP A 90 -9.01 -7.31 10.99
CA ASP A 90 -10.14 -8.12 10.48
C ASP A 90 -10.68 -7.59 9.11
N GLY A 91 -9.93 -6.70 8.44
CA GLY A 91 -10.26 -6.19 7.11
C GLY A 91 -11.29 -5.06 7.07
N LYS A 92 -11.69 -4.50 8.22
CA LYS A 92 -12.62 -3.36 8.25
C LYS A 92 -11.93 -2.07 7.79
N SER A 93 -12.72 -1.15 7.25
CA SER A 93 -12.22 0.13 6.77
C SER A 93 -11.71 1.03 7.90
N VAL A 94 -10.70 1.85 7.60
CA VAL A 94 -10.17 2.87 8.52
C VAL A 94 -11.05 4.11 8.49
N PHE A 95 -11.51 4.59 9.65
CA PHE A 95 -12.25 5.84 9.77
C PHE A 95 -11.33 6.99 10.20
N CYS A 96 -11.59 8.21 9.71
CA CYS A 96 -10.75 9.39 10.01
C CYS A 96 -10.55 9.65 11.50
N LYS A 97 -11.58 9.38 12.33
CA LYS A 97 -11.50 9.57 13.79
C LYS A 97 -10.41 8.73 14.47
N HIS A 98 -10.01 7.62 13.86
CA HIS A 98 -9.02 6.70 14.39
C HIS A 98 -7.60 6.95 13.85
N VAL A 99 -7.43 7.93 12.95
CA VAL A 99 -6.13 8.23 12.35
C VAL A 99 -5.35 9.18 13.25
N LYS A 100 -4.23 8.70 13.81
CA LYS A 100 -3.30 9.50 14.63
C LYS A 100 -2.32 10.31 13.79
N TRP A 101 -1.91 9.77 12.66
CA TRP A 101 -0.99 10.43 11.74
C TRP A 101 -1.28 10.00 10.30
N CYS A 102 -1.07 10.90 9.35
CA CYS A 102 -1.20 10.60 7.93
C CYS A 102 -0.05 11.25 7.18
N GLY A 103 0.66 10.45 6.39
CA GLY A 103 1.71 10.94 5.50
C GLY A 103 1.15 11.87 4.44
N LYS A 104 1.97 12.81 3.98
CA LYS A 104 1.50 13.88 3.07
C LYS A 104 1.24 13.42 1.63
N ASN A 105 1.77 12.26 1.24
CA ASN A 105 1.63 11.72 -0.12
C ASN A 105 0.40 10.81 -0.27
N VAL A 106 -0.42 10.66 0.78
CA VAL A 106 -1.70 9.96 0.69
C VAL A 106 -2.67 10.78 -0.17
N LEU A 107 -2.98 10.27 -1.36
CA LEU A 107 -3.87 10.88 -2.34
C LEU A 107 -5.12 10.03 -2.51
N ILE A 108 -6.21 10.66 -2.95
CA ILE A 108 -7.45 9.92 -3.22
C ILE A 108 -7.17 8.81 -4.24
N GLY A 109 -7.49 7.59 -3.85
CA GLY A 109 -7.30 6.41 -4.67
C GLY A 109 -5.90 5.80 -4.67
N SER A 110 -4.92 6.37 -3.96
CA SER A 110 -3.61 5.74 -3.78
C SER A 110 -3.74 4.47 -2.93
N ASP A 111 -2.80 3.54 -3.11
CA ASP A 111 -2.64 2.41 -2.20
C ASP A 111 -1.88 2.88 -0.96
N VAL A 112 -2.41 2.56 0.22
CA VAL A 112 -1.98 3.14 1.50
C VAL A 112 -1.77 2.01 2.50
N PRO A 113 -0.53 1.85 3.01
CA PRO A 113 -0.27 1.05 4.19
C PRO A 113 -0.86 1.69 5.44
N VAL A 114 -1.51 0.86 6.26
CA VAL A 114 -2.03 1.22 7.57
C VAL A 114 -1.07 0.71 8.63
N LEU A 115 -0.63 1.62 9.50
CA LEU A 115 0.36 1.38 10.53
C LEU A 115 -0.27 1.39 11.92
N HIS A 116 0.27 0.55 12.80
CA HIS A 116 0.04 0.63 14.23
C HIS A 116 1.36 0.35 14.97
N ASN A 117 1.75 1.24 15.87
CA ASN A 117 3.07 1.29 16.51
C ASN A 117 4.23 1.19 15.49
N GLY A 118 4.07 1.83 14.33
CA GLY A 118 5.05 1.83 13.25
C GLY A 118 5.16 0.53 12.45
N LEU A 119 4.34 -0.49 12.75
CA LEU A 119 4.25 -1.75 12.00
C LEU A 119 3.08 -1.71 11.02
N VAL A 120 3.28 -2.23 9.82
CA VAL A 120 2.18 -2.37 8.85
C VAL A 120 1.23 -3.45 9.34
N ILE A 121 -0.05 -3.13 9.48
CA ILE A 121 -1.10 -4.09 9.86
C ILE A 121 -2.05 -4.41 8.70
N ALA A 122 -2.20 -3.49 7.75
CA ALA A 122 -3.06 -3.64 6.60
C ALA A 122 -2.64 -2.73 5.44
N VAL A 123 -3.24 -2.95 4.27
CA VAL A 123 -3.13 -2.10 3.09
C VAL A 123 -4.52 -1.87 2.50
N GLY A 124 -4.74 -0.70 1.92
CA GLY A 124 -6.02 -0.37 1.33
C GLY A 124 -5.96 0.79 0.37
N LYS A 125 -7.12 1.16 -0.18
CA LYS A 125 -7.25 2.30 -1.08
C LYS A 125 -7.74 3.52 -0.31
N ALA A 126 -7.02 4.63 -0.42
CA ALA A 126 -7.45 5.91 0.14
C ALA A 126 -8.77 6.37 -0.48
N VAL A 127 -9.72 6.71 0.39
CA VAL A 127 -10.98 7.36 0.01
C VAL A 127 -10.82 8.89 0.04
N LEU A 128 -9.97 9.38 0.96
CA LEU A 128 -9.74 10.78 1.22
C LEU A 128 -8.25 11.11 1.09
N SER A 129 -7.92 12.36 0.77
CA SER A 129 -6.53 12.83 0.74
C SER A 129 -6.00 13.07 2.17
N SER A 130 -4.67 13.14 2.32
CA SER A 130 -4.02 13.44 3.60
C SER A 130 -4.60 14.69 4.28
N ASN A 131 -4.80 15.78 3.55
CA ASN A 131 -5.36 17.03 4.10
C ASN A 131 -6.80 16.85 4.61
N MET A 132 -7.61 16.04 3.92
CA MET A 132 -8.97 15.74 4.36
C MET A 132 -8.97 14.82 5.58
N ILE A 133 -8.16 13.77 5.57
CA ILE A 133 -8.04 12.82 6.70
C ILE A 133 -7.62 13.57 7.97
N ARG A 134 -6.69 14.52 7.87
CA ARG A 134 -6.19 15.31 9.02
C ARG A 134 -7.20 16.34 9.54
N SER A 135 -8.13 16.80 8.72
CA SER A 135 -9.12 17.82 9.10
C SER A 135 -10.47 17.23 9.53
N LEU A 136 -10.81 16.02 9.07
CA LEU A 136 -12.10 15.40 9.32
C LEU A 136 -12.08 14.47 10.54
N LYS A 137 -13.11 14.58 11.39
CA LYS A 137 -13.35 13.66 12.52
C LYS A 137 -14.34 12.54 12.20
N ARG A 138 -14.76 12.40 10.94
CA ARG A 138 -15.77 11.42 10.48
C ARG A 138 -15.52 11.01 9.05
N GLY A 139 -16.10 9.87 8.66
CA GLY A 139 -15.95 9.31 7.31
C GLY A 139 -14.83 8.28 7.21
N VAL A 140 -14.83 7.54 6.10
CA VAL A 140 -13.85 6.50 5.80
C VAL A 140 -12.60 7.17 5.21
N ALA A 141 -11.44 6.92 5.82
CA ALA A 141 -10.14 7.35 5.32
C ALA A 141 -9.59 6.37 4.27
N VAL A 142 -9.59 5.08 4.59
CA VAL A 142 -9.05 4.00 3.74
C VAL A 142 -10.00 2.82 3.75
N ARG A 143 -10.32 2.30 2.55
CA ARG A 143 -10.98 1.00 2.40
C ARG A 143 -9.90 -0.07 2.37
N VAL A 144 -9.83 -0.86 3.44
CA VAL A 144 -8.88 -1.98 3.54
C VAL A 144 -9.19 -3.02 2.46
N ARG A 145 -8.13 -3.51 1.82
CA ARG A 145 -8.20 -4.55 0.78
C ARG A 145 -7.54 -5.85 1.24
N ASP A 146 -6.50 -5.73 2.06
CA ASP A 146 -5.72 -6.87 2.56
C ASP A 146 -5.08 -6.51 3.92
N SER A 147 -4.86 -7.51 4.76
CA SER A 147 -4.44 -7.37 6.16
C SER A 147 -3.52 -8.51 6.57
N LEU A 148 -2.69 -8.32 7.60
CA LEU A 148 -1.81 -9.39 8.07
C LEU A 148 -2.53 -10.56 8.75
N LYS A 149 -3.78 -10.37 9.14
CA LYS A 149 -4.61 -11.40 9.75
C LYS A 149 -5.49 -12.14 8.75
N SER A 150 -5.51 -11.70 7.48
CA SER A 150 -6.25 -12.38 6.42
C SER A 150 -5.82 -13.85 6.41
N PRO A 151 -6.71 -14.80 6.76
CA PRO A 151 -6.39 -16.21 6.66
C PRO A 151 -6.22 -16.55 5.17
N GLU A 152 -5.28 -17.44 4.88
CA GLU A 152 -5.28 -18.21 3.63
C GLU A 152 -6.62 -18.96 3.45
#